data_AF-A0A2M6XYG6-F1
#
_entry.id   AF-A0A2M6XYG6-F1
#
_cell.length_a   1.000
_cell.length_b   1.000
_cell.length_c   1.000
_cell.angle_alpha   90.00
_cell.angle_beta   90.00
_cell.angle_gamma   90.00
#
_symmetry.space_group_name_H-M   'P 1'
#
loop_
_entity.id
_entity.type
_entity.pdbx_description
1 polymer ?
#
loop_
_entity_poly.entity_id
_entity_poly.type
_entity_poly.pdbx_seq_one_letter_code
_entity_poly.pdbx_strand_id
1 'polypeptide(L)'
;MTAHSRTGRTQPPHLPRSLTAVHFLPGDFAGARLENLEPAQYPKGVFFVKKPGRAARLTSGELAAGFLFTELLFSADVVFPKGGTLEAQAQVKTAGRWSPWFSFGRFTPGAGGRSVKSQENAFGKMDVDMLKLKKKASACRYRINILSAKGPAPVIKLAALVLSDPSAPYSAQQAAPACVRGGPLKLAVPRYSQMAQRVSAAGDICSPVSLAMVLTYLGRKTGPLGAVPKVRDAAGDIYGNWFFNTAHAGALGFYSFLARLNSLEEARSLVAAGIPVIASVTFGPGELRHSPIPRTRGHLLVIKGFDGRGNVIVNDPAAPGPGTVERVYDRAQFAAAWLKNKYGTCYIVARGLNSLLAVQAPVTDLFSRPPKTAGERGKIIESQLLQNERVELLEIRGRWARVKALEQASLKPGSKALVPYEGWLQAAALAFSLPLPPSAVVCSKKPGGISLGVKLCQPCGAALPARHLGPLPLKLKQSALRKKILSAARLFLGDKYCWGGRSAWGVDCSGLVNLCYRACGLDLPRNAHDQFAAARGLKKAALKPADLIFTTDSKYPDLMGHVMLYAGGGRLLEATQDSGTVREISFAKKFGTPFAAIKDGATHNGRRIFFGTLLP
;
A
#
# COMPACT_ATOMS: atom_id res chain seq x y z
N MET A 1 -19.67 16.37 48.30
CA MET A 1 -18.82 15.19 48.09
C MET A 1 -18.66 14.95 46.60
N THR A 2 -17.41 14.79 46.21
CA THR A 2 -16.83 14.73 44.86
C THR A 2 -17.11 13.45 44.09
N ALA A 3 -17.32 13.56 42.77
CA ALA A 3 -16.58 12.78 41.76
C ALA A 3 -16.96 13.26 40.34
N HIS A 4 -16.13 14.11 39.73
CA HIS A 4 -16.14 14.32 38.28
C HIS A 4 -15.09 13.42 37.66
N SER A 5 -15.53 12.43 36.88
CA SER A 5 -14.65 11.55 36.11
C SER A 5 -13.91 12.36 35.03
N ARG A 6 -12.57 12.36 35.10
CA ARG A 6 -11.70 12.95 34.09
C ARG A 6 -11.92 12.25 32.75
N THR A 7 -12.42 12.98 31.77
CA THR A 7 -12.41 12.60 30.37
C THR A 7 -10.97 12.56 29.89
N GLY A 8 -10.49 11.36 29.55
CA GLY A 8 -9.17 11.16 28.94
C GLY A 8 -9.09 11.89 27.60
N ARG A 9 -8.33 12.99 27.55
CA ARG A 9 -7.92 13.62 26.29
C ARG A 9 -7.08 12.61 25.51
N THR A 10 -7.65 12.01 24.48
CA THR A 10 -6.90 11.25 23.49
C THR A 10 -5.91 12.21 22.81
N GLN A 11 -4.60 12.02 23.03
CA GLN A 11 -3.56 12.74 22.31
C GLN A 11 -3.79 12.56 20.80
N PRO A 12 -3.58 13.61 19.98
CA PRO A 12 -3.59 13.45 18.53
C PRO A 12 -2.57 12.37 18.14
N PRO A 13 -2.83 11.58 17.07
CA PRO A 13 -1.85 10.59 16.62
C PRO A 13 -0.53 11.29 16.29
N HIS A 14 0.54 10.92 16.98
CA HIS A 14 1.89 11.39 16.69
C HIS A 14 2.22 11.09 15.22
N LEU A 15 2.73 12.08 14.50
CA LEU A 15 3.24 11.88 13.13
C LEU A 15 4.35 10.81 13.16
N PRO A 16 4.46 9.96 12.13
CA PRO A 16 5.51 8.94 12.09
C PRO A 16 6.90 9.59 12.10
N ARG A 17 7.88 8.94 12.72
CA ARG A 17 9.27 9.43 12.76
C ARG A 17 9.91 9.45 11.37
N SER A 18 9.41 8.58 10.49
CA SER A 18 9.92 8.38 9.15
C SER A 18 8.80 8.16 8.13
N LEU A 19 9.00 8.69 6.93
CA LEU A 19 8.17 8.46 5.76
C LEU A 19 9.02 7.91 4.61
N THR A 20 8.54 6.84 4.00
CA THR A 20 9.13 6.27 2.79
C THR A 20 8.24 6.63 1.60
N ALA A 21 8.80 7.32 0.60
CA ALA A 21 8.17 7.62 -0.66
C ALA A 21 8.83 6.79 -1.77
N VAL A 22 8.04 6.00 -2.51
CA VAL A 22 8.54 5.14 -3.60
C VAL A 22 7.84 5.57 -4.88
N HIS A 23 8.63 6.00 -5.87
CA HIS A 23 8.18 6.48 -7.17
C HIS A 23 8.42 5.39 -8.22
N PHE A 24 7.35 4.87 -8.81
CA PHE A 24 7.40 3.80 -9.82
C PHE A 24 6.24 3.84 -10.82
N LEU A 25 5.31 4.80 -10.68
CA LEU A 25 4.25 5.08 -11.63
C LEU A 25 4.56 6.37 -12.38
N PRO A 26 4.10 6.55 -13.63
CA PRO A 26 4.32 7.79 -14.36
C PRO A 26 3.87 9.06 -13.61
N GLY A 27 2.79 8.96 -12.83
CA GLY A 27 2.28 10.08 -12.03
C GLY A 27 3.25 10.56 -10.95
N ASP A 28 4.08 9.68 -10.40
CA ASP A 28 5.07 10.01 -9.37
C ASP A 28 6.20 10.92 -9.88
N PHE A 29 6.33 11.04 -11.21
CA PHE A 29 7.35 11.84 -11.88
C PHE A 29 6.76 13.10 -12.54
N ALA A 30 5.55 13.51 -12.11
CA ALA A 30 4.98 14.78 -12.53
C ALA A 30 5.96 15.94 -12.23
N GLY A 31 6.20 16.80 -13.23
CA GLY A 31 7.16 17.91 -13.12
C GLY A 31 8.64 17.51 -13.16
N ALA A 32 8.97 16.23 -13.42
CA ALA A 32 10.35 15.80 -13.60
C ALA A 32 10.94 16.33 -14.92
N ARG A 33 12.21 16.74 -14.87
CA ARG A 33 13.00 17.06 -16.06
C ARG A 33 13.72 15.81 -16.54
N LEU A 34 13.46 15.43 -17.80
CA LEU A 34 13.99 14.24 -18.44
C LEU A 34 15.01 14.64 -19.52
N GLU A 35 16.24 14.14 -19.42
CA GLU A 35 17.29 14.31 -20.43
C GLU A 35 17.66 12.93 -20.98
N ASN A 36 17.47 12.71 -22.29
CA ASN A 36 17.73 11.42 -22.96
C ASN A 36 16.94 10.23 -22.38
N LEU A 37 15.71 10.49 -21.90
CA LEU A 37 14.81 9.48 -21.33
C LEU A 37 13.42 9.59 -21.97
N GLU A 38 12.77 8.44 -22.17
CA GLU A 38 11.38 8.35 -22.66
C GLU A 38 10.57 7.37 -21.81
N PRO A 39 9.23 7.53 -21.70
CA PRO A 39 8.39 6.62 -20.92
C PRO A 39 8.53 5.17 -21.37
N ALA A 40 8.71 4.26 -20.41
CA ALA A 40 8.74 2.82 -20.65
C ALA A 40 7.35 2.21 -20.41
N GLN A 41 7.10 1.06 -21.03
CA GLN A 41 5.87 0.29 -20.81
C GLN A 41 5.96 -0.52 -19.52
N TYR A 42 4.94 -0.43 -18.66
CA TYR A 42 4.79 -1.35 -17.53
C TYR A 42 4.70 -2.81 -18.02
N PRO A 43 5.34 -3.79 -17.37
CA PRO A 43 6.10 -3.72 -16.11
C PRO A 43 7.61 -3.50 -16.30
N LYS A 44 8.09 -3.14 -17.50
CA LYS A 44 9.54 -3.07 -17.78
C LYS A 44 10.25 -2.02 -16.92
N GLY A 45 9.58 -0.89 -16.67
CA GLY A 45 10.03 0.19 -15.80
C GLY A 45 9.23 1.46 -16.07
N VAL A 46 9.76 2.61 -15.64
CA VAL A 46 9.12 3.92 -15.84
C VAL A 46 9.72 4.68 -17.02
N PHE A 47 11.05 4.64 -17.19
CA PHE A 47 11.74 5.33 -18.28
C PHE A 47 12.83 4.47 -18.88
N PHE A 48 13.01 4.51 -20.20
CA PHE A 48 14.17 3.94 -20.88
C PHE A 48 15.08 5.04 -21.42
N VAL A 49 16.36 4.74 -21.57
CA VAL A 49 17.34 5.65 -22.18
C VAL A 49 17.19 5.66 -23.69
N LYS A 50 16.82 6.82 -24.26
CA LYS A 50 16.53 6.96 -25.71
C LYS A 50 17.76 6.70 -26.58
N LYS A 51 18.91 7.24 -26.20
CA LYS A 51 20.19 7.11 -26.92
C LYS A 51 21.26 6.50 -26.00
N PRO A 52 21.36 5.16 -25.90
CA PRO A 52 22.42 4.48 -25.16
C PRO A 52 23.81 4.87 -25.67
N GLY A 53 24.81 4.93 -24.79
CA GLY A 53 26.13 5.49 -25.11
C GLY A 53 26.25 7.01 -24.87
N ARG A 54 25.15 7.70 -24.57
CA ARG A 54 25.14 9.09 -24.11
C ARG A 54 24.60 9.16 -22.69
N ALA A 55 25.01 10.19 -21.94
CA ALA A 55 24.47 10.44 -20.61
C ALA A 55 22.94 10.62 -20.67
N ALA A 56 22.25 10.07 -19.68
CA ALA A 56 20.83 10.28 -19.46
C ALA A 56 20.62 10.72 -18.01
N ARG A 57 19.59 11.55 -17.79
CA ARG A 57 19.32 12.13 -16.48
C ARG A 57 17.84 12.29 -16.24
N LEU A 58 17.41 11.86 -15.06
CA LEU A 58 16.13 12.20 -14.48
C LEU A 58 16.37 13.14 -13.30
N THR A 59 15.69 14.29 -13.27
CA THR A 59 15.64 15.19 -12.11
C THR A 59 14.19 15.33 -11.68
N SER A 60 13.85 14.96 -10.45
CA SER A 60 12.48 15.09 -9.94
C SER A 60 12.05 16.55 -9.85
N GLY A 61 10.74 16.80 -9.83
CA GLY A 61 10.19 18.05 -9.31
C GLY A 61 10.51 18.26 -7.83
N GLU A 62 10.12 19.40 -7.27
CA GLU A 62 10.16 19.64 -5.82
C GLU A 62 9.18 18.68 -5.13
N LEU A 63 9.70 17.90 -4.18
CA LEU A 63 8.93 16.99 -3.35
C LEU A 63 8.77 17.64 -1.97
N ALA A 64 7.61 18.26 -1.76
CA ALA A 64 7.25 18.80 -0.46
C ALA A 64 7.16 17.66 0.57
N ALA A 65 7.81 17.83 1.72
CA ALA A 65 7.75 16.85 2.80
C ALA A 65 6.49 17.06 3.64
N GLY A 66 5.79 15.98 3.99
CA GLY A 66 4.62 16.04 4.86
C GLY A 66 4.94 16.43 6.31
N PHE A 67 6.22 16.43 6.68
CA PHE A 67 6.76 16.95 7.94
C PHE A 67 8.21 17.39 7.73
N LEU A 68 8.73 18.19 8.65
CA LEU A 68 10.11 18.64 8.62
C LEU A 68 11.08 17.51 9.00
N PHE A 69 12.14 17.32 8.22
CA PHE A 69 13.08 16.20 8.41
C PHE A 69 14.53 16.64 8.53
N THR A 70 15.39 15.81 9.10
CA THR A 70 16.85 16.03 9.23
C THR A 70 17.69 14.87 8.70
N GLU A 71 17.10 13.75 8.34
CA GLU A 71 17.79 12.64 7.67
C GLU A 71 17.08 12.27 6.36
N LEU A 72 17.88 12.00 5.33
CA LEU A 72 17.42 11.54 4.03
C LEU A 72 18.23 10.33 3.57
N LEU A 73 17.55 9.24 3.21
CA LEU A 73 18.11 8.10 2.50
C LEU A 73 17.56 8.07 1.08
N PHE A 74 18.35 7.56 0.12
CA PHE A 74 17.94 7.49 -1.28
C PHE A 74 18.37 6.17 -1.93
N SER A 75 17.46 5.57 -2.69
CA SER A 75 17.72 4.39 -3.53
C SER A 75 17.08 4.55 -4.90
N ALA A 76 17.69 3.94 -5.91
CA ALA A 76 17.18 3.95 -7.28
C ALA A 76 17.54 2.64 -7.98
N ASP A 77 16.60 2.14 -8.79
CA ASP A 77 16.81 0.92 -9.58
C ASP A 77 16.95 1.26 -11.05
N VAL A 78 18.06 0.82 -11.64
CA VAL A 78 18.29 0.88 -13.08
C VAL A 78 18.77 -0.48 -13.57
N VAL A 79 18.09 -1.02 -14.56
CA VAL A 79 18.49 -2.24 -15.27
C VAL A 79 19.41 -1.87 -16.43
N PHE A 80 20.56 -2.52 -16.51
CA PHE A 80 21.57 -2.30 -17.56
C PHE A 80 21.79 -3.57 -18.39
N PRO A 81 21.15 -3.72 -19.55
CA PRO A 81 21.30 -4.92 -20.38
C PRO A 81 22.74 -5.21 -20.82
N LYS A 82 23.54 -4.16 -21.07
CA LYS A 82 24.93 -4.26 -21.55
C LYS A 82 25.92 -3.47 -20.66
N GLY A 83 25.63 -3.37 -19.37
CA GLY A 83 26.43 -2.63 -18.40
C GLY A 83 26.29 -1.10 -18.51
N GLY A 84 26.79 -0.41 -17.48
CA GLY A 84 26.72 1.03 -17.34
C GLY A 84 26.92 1.47 -15.90
N THR A 85 26.74 2.76 -15.64
CA THR A 85 26.84 3.36 -14.31
C THR A 85 25.57 4.11 -13.94
N LEU A 86 25.24 4.04 -12.67
CA LEU A 86 24.16 4.76 -12.01
C LEU A 86 24.79 5.67 -10.95
N GLU A 87 24.46 6.96 -10.97
CA GLU A 87 24.76 7.88 -9.87
C GLU A 87 23.47 8.52 -9.34
N ALA A 88 23.32 8.47 -8.03
CA ALA A 88 22.14 8.90 -7.30
C ALA A 88 22.49 10.13 -6.44
N GLN A 89 21.70 11.19 -6.55
CA GLN A 89 21.97 12.47 -5.87
C GLN A 89 20.67 13.08 -5.33
N ALA A 90 20.78 13.87 -4.26
CA ALA A 90 19.66 14.62 -3.70
C ALA A 90 20.03 16.07 -3.35
N GLN A 91 19.02 16.93 -3.36
CA GLN A 91 19.03 18.26 -2.78
C GLN A 91 17.91 18.37 -1.76
N VAL A 92 18.14 19.19 -0.73
CA VAL A 92 17.16 19.50 0.30
C VAL A 92 16.92 21.00 0.37
N LYS A 93 15.72 21.39 0.78
CA LYS A 93 15.32 22.78 0.96
C LYS A 93 15.20 23.07 2.46
N THR A 94 16.10 23.88 2.98
CA THR A 94 16.10 24.31 4.39
C THR A 94 15.93 25.82 4.46
N ALA A 95 14.98 26.31 5.25
CA ALA A 95 14.67 27.75 5.36
C ALA A 95 14.52 28.43 3.97
N GLY A 96 13.78 27.77 3.06
CA GLY A 96 13.50 28.28 1.71
C GLY A 96 14.65 28.15 0.69
N ARG A 97 15.87 27.80 1.12
CA ARG A 97 17.05 27.70 0.25
C ARG A 97 17.39 26.25 -0.10
N TRP A 98 17.77 26.01 -1.35
CA TRP A 98 18.25 24.71 -1.82
C TRP A 98 19.72 24.48 -1.47
N SER A 99 20.05 23.29 -0.99
CA SER A 99 21.43 22.83 -0.82
C SER A 99 22.11 22.61 -2.17
N PRO A 100 23.45 22.53 -2.25
CA PRO A 100 24.13 21.81 -3.32
C PRO A 100 23.67 20.34 -3.41
N TRP A 101 23.95 19.69 -4.54
CA TRP A 101 23.67 18.26 -4.71
C TRP A 101 24.62 17.42 -3.85
N PHE A 102 24.06 16.54 -3.02
CA PHE A 102 24.80 15.50 -2.31
C PHE A 102 24.74 14.19 -3.11
N SER A 103 25.86 13.49 -3.25
CA SER A 103 25.95 12.22 -3.95
C SER A 103 25.87 11.03 -2.99
N PHE A 104 25.00 10.08 -3.30
CA PHE A 104 24.90 8.77 -2.64
C PHE A 104 25.91 7.76 -3.23
N GLY A 105 26.72 8.20 -4.19
CA GLY A 105 27.75 7.40 -4.83
C GLY A 105 27.38 6.93 -6.22
N ARG A 106 28.39 6.34 -6.89
CA ARG A 106 28.26 5.75 -8.22
C ARG A 106 28.29 4.23 -8.11
N PHE A 107 27.35 3.57 -8.76
CA PHE A 107 27.22 2.12 -8.82
C PHE A 107 27.40 1.61 -10.25
N THR A 108 28.12 0.50 -10.40
CA THR A 108 28.34 -0.20 -11.66
C THR A 108 27.97 -1.67 -11.48
N PRO A 109 26.92 -2.18 -12.14
CA PRO A 109 26.56 -3.60 -12.05
C PRO A 109 27.76 -4.50 -12.36
N GLY A 110 28.03 -5.45 -11.48
CA GLY A 110 29.17 -6.35 -11.64
C GLY A 110 30.43 -5.93 -10.88
N ALA A 111 30.66 -4.62 -10.70
CA ALA A 111 31.90 -4.04 -10.18
C ALA A 111 31.76 -3.37 -8.80
N GLY A 112 30.53 -3.25 -8.27
CA GLY A 112 30.28 -2.60 -6.99
C GLY A 112 30.05 -1.10 -7.14
N GLY A 113 30.30 -0.36 -6.07
CA GLY A 113 30.10 1.07 -6.03
C GLY A 113 31.28 1.83 -5.46
N ARG A 114 31.20 3.15 -5.53
CA ARG A 114 32.16 4.07 -4.93
C ARG A 114 31.40 5.27 -4.36
N SER A 115 31.36 5.38 -3.03
CA SER A 115 30.84 6.57 -2.35
C SER A 115 31.82 7.75 -2.48
N VAL A 116 31.33 8.95 -2.20
CA VAL A 116 32.16 10.17 -2.21
C VAL A 116 32.48 10.54 -0.76
N LYS A 117 33.78 10.58 -0.43
CA LYS A 117 34.29 10.87 0.92
C LYS A 117 34.10 12.35 1.28
N SER A 118 33.96 12.62 2.58
CA SER A 118 34.04 13.96 3.18
C SER A 118 33.08 15.00 2.56
N GLN A 119 31.90 14.59 2.13
CA GLN A 119 30.87 15.52 1.65
C GLN A 119 30.19 16.22 2.84
N GLU A 120 30.61 17.45 3.13
CA GLU A 120 30.00 18.31 4.15
C GLU A 120 29.91 19.76 3.67
N ASN A 121 28.83 20.46 4.03
CA ASN A 121 28.67 21.90 3.80
C ASN A 121 27.76 22.53 4.88
N ALA A 122 27.29 23.75 4.65
CA ALA A 122 26.43 24.48 5.59
C ALA A 122 25.04 23.82 5.82
N PHE A 123 24.58 22.96 4.90
CA PHE A 123 23.29 22.29 5.00
C PHE A 123 23.36 20.97 5.78
N GLY A 124 24.48 20.24 5.66
CA GLY A 124 24.58 18.89 6.20
C GLY A 124 25.84 18.16 5.75
N LYS A 125 25.91 16.88 6.07
CA LYS A 125 26.99 15.97 5.68
C LYS A 125 26.45 14.60 5.25
N MET A 126 27.16 13.93 4.35
CA MET A 126 26.89 12.52 4.03
C MET A 126 27.59 11.62 5.05
N ASP A 127 26.80 10.79 5.71
CA ASP A 127 27.26 9.69 6.57
C ASP A 127 27.14 8.39 5.79
N VAL A 128 28.19 8.05 5.03
CA VAL A 128 28.26 6.96 4.05
C VAL A 128 27.22 7.09 2.93
N ASP A 129 25.98 6.72 3.21
CA ASP A 129 24.83 6.68 2.30
C ASP A 129 23.56 7.30 2.93
N MET A 130 23.72 8.06 4.01
CA MET A 130 22.65 8.83 4.65
C MET A 130 23.01 10.31 4.73
N LEU A 131 22.16 11.19 4.20
CA LEU A 131 22.32 12.63 4.32
C LEU A 131 21.80 13.10 5.68
N LYS A 132 22.70 13.61 6.53
CA LYS A 132 22.38 14.21 7.84
C LYS A 132 22.41 15.73 7.74
N LEU A 133 21.32 16.38 8.09
CA LEU A 133 21.15 17.83 7.96
C LEU A 133 21.44 18.56 9.27
N LYS A 134 21.99 19.78 9.15
CA LYS A 134 22.22 20.70 10.28
C LYS A 134 20.94 21.44 10.68
N LYS A 135 19.99 21.60 9.75
CA LYS A 135 18.69 22.24 9.96
C LYS A 135 17.58 21.41 9.32
N LYS A 136 16.37 21.52 9.88
CA LYS A 136 15.18 20.87 9.35
C LYS A 136 14.88 21.32 7.91
N ALA A 137 14.65 20.35 7.02
CA ALA A 137 14.26 20.57 5.63
C ALA A 137 12.75 20.41 5.45
N SER A 138 12.17 21.19 4.55
CA SER A 138 10.74 21.17 4.20
C SER A 138 10.44 20.50 2.85
N ALA A 139 11.46 20.31 2.02
CA ALA A 139 11.33 19.66 0.73
C ALA A 139 12.65 19.00 0.32
N CYS A 140 12.58 18.10 -0.64
CA CYS A 140 13.74 17.54 -1.32
C CYS A 140 13.48 17.40 -2.82
N ARG A 141 14.54 17.10 -3.57
CA ARG A 141 14.45 16.59 -4.94
C ARG A 141 15.62 15.66 -5.20
N TYR A 142 15.44 14.70 -6.10
CA TYR A 142 16.48 13.74 -6.45
C TYR A 142 16.87 13.84 -7.91
N ARG A 143 18.07 13.34 -8.20
CA ARG A 143 18.63 13.22 -9.54
C ARG A 143 19.26 11.86 -9.72
N ILE A 144 18.92 11.22 -10.83
CA ILE A 144 19.49 9.95 -11.29
C ILE A 144 20.26 10.24 -12.57
N ASN A 145 21.56 9.99 -12.56
CA ASN A 145 22.41 10.07 -13.74
C ASN A 145 22.78 8.67 -14.20
N ILE A 146 22.71 8.44 -15.50
CA ILE A 146 22.96 7.14 -16.13
C ILE A 146 23.96 7.34 -17.26
N LEU A 147 24.97 6.47 -17.32
CA LEU A 147 25.83 6.33 -18.49
C LEU A 147 25.94 4.85 -18.83
N SER A 148 25.51 4.46 -20.02
CA SER A 148 25.57 3.07 -20.48
C SER A 148 26.43 2.92 -21.73
N ALA A 149 26.83 1.69 -22.03
CA ALA A 149 27.37 1.36 -23.34
C ALA A 149 26.31 1.55 -24.44
N LYS A 150 26.75 1.62 -25.70
CA LYS A 150 25.87 1.49 -26.88
C LYS A 150 25.26 0.08 -26.89
N GLY A 151 23.98 -0.04 -27.22
CA GLY A 151 23.26 -1.32 -27.26
C GLY A 151 21.83 -1.21 -26.74
N PRO A 152 21.25 -2.28 -26.18
CA PRO A 152 19.89 -2.25 -25.64
C PRO A 152 19.76 -1.21 -24.52
N ALA A 153 18.62 -0.52 -24.49
CA ALA A 153 18.41 0.62 -23.60
C ALA A 153 18.35 0.22 -22.11
N PRO A 154 19.11 0.89 -21.24
CA PRO A 154 18.86 0.85 -19.81
C PRO A 154 17.46 1.34 -19.46
N VAL A 155 16.93 0.82 -18.34
CA VAL A 155 15.57 1.15 -17.87
C VAL A 155 15.61 1.53 -16.40
N ILE A 156 15.08 2.71 -16.06
CA ILE A 156 14.79 3.14 -14.69
C ILE A 156 13.51 2.44 -14.25
N LYS A 157 13.58 1.67 -13.15
CA LYS A 157 12.41 0.97 -12.60
C LYS A 157 11.73 1.72 -11.47
N LEU A 158 12.51 2.33 -10.57
CA LEU A 158 11.99 3.11 -9.46
C LEU A 158 13.02 4.10 -8.92
N ALA A 159 12.53 5.06 -8.14
CA ALA A 159 13.31 5.90 -7.24
C ALA A 159 12.60 5.92 -5.87
N ALA A 160 13.33 5.88 -4.77
CA ALA A 160 12.73 5.90 -3.44
C ALA A 160 13.53 6.74 -2.45
N LEU A 161 12.82 7.56 -1.68
CA LEU A 161 13.36 8.45 -0.65
C LEU A 161 12.79 8.06 0.70
N VAL A 162 13.64 8.13 1.73
CA VAL A 162 13.20 8.03 3.12
C VAL A 162 13.52 9.34 3.81
N LEU A 163 12.50 10.02 4.31
CA LEU A 163 12.63 11.27 5.08
C LEU A 163 12.40 10.95 6.56
N SER A 164 13.25 11.45 7.45
CA SER A 164 13.10 11.19 8.89
C SER A 164 13.42 12.39 9.76
N ASP A 165 12.70 12.48 10.88
CA ASP A 165 13.01 13.37 12.00
C ASP A 165 13.36 12.52 13.23
N PRO A 166 14.64 12.24 13.48
CA PRO A 166 15.08 11.49 14.66
C PRO A 166 14.62 12.11 15.98
N SER A 167 14.35 13.42 16.02
CA SER A 167 13.86 14.15 17.20
C SER A 167 12.39 13.85 17.52
N ALA A 168 11.63 13.27 16.59
CA ALA A 168 10.27 12.84 16.85
C ALA A 168 10.26 11.69 17.88
N PRO A 169 9.29 11.68 18.82
CA PRO A 169 9.27 10.74 19.93
C PRO A 169 9.09 9.29 19.46
N TYR A 170 9.70 8.36 20.19
CA TYR A 170 9.48 6.92 20.01
C TYR A 170 8.42 6.42 20.98
N SER A 171 7.46 5.63 20.48
CA SER A 171 6.46 4.93 21.30
C SER A 171 6.63 3.42 21.18
N ALA A 172 7.02 2.76 22.28
CA ALA A 172 7.14 1.30 22.32
C ALA A 172 5.79 0.60 22.03
N GLN A 173 4.69 1.19 22.49
CA GLN A 173 3.34 0.65 22.27
C GLN A 173 2.93 0.71 20.79
N GLN A 174 3.32 1.77 20.06
CA GLN A 174 3.04 1.87 18.63
C GLN A 174 4.00 1.02 17.79
N ALA A 175 5.26 0.92 18.22
CA ALA A 175 6.28 0.14 17.53
C ALA A 175 6.05 -1.37 17.64
N ALA A 176 5.60 -1.84 18.81
CA ALA A 176 5.29 -3.24 19.08
C ALA A 176 4.00 -3.41 19.93
N PRO A 177 2.81 -3.17 19.36
CA PRO A 177 1.52 -3.39 20.00
C PRO A 177 1.35 -4.79 20.60
N ALA A 178 0.91 -4.88 21.85
CA ALA A 178 0.71 -6.18 22.52
C ALA A 178 -0.30 -7.09 21.80
N CYS A 179 -1.35 -6.51 21.22
CA CYS A 179 -2.36 -7.25 20.45
C CYS A 179 -1.83 -7.55 19.03
N VAL A 180 -1.39 -8.78 18.81
CA VAL A 180 -0.97 -9.28 17.49
C VAL A 180 -2.20 -9.61 16.65
N ARG A 181 -2.24 -9.11 15.42
CA ARG A 181 -3.26 -9.51 14.44
C ARG A 181 -2.76 -10.65 13.56
N GLY A 182 -3.59 -11.69 13.41
CA GLY A 182 -3.31 -12.86 12.56
C GLY A 182 -2.42 -13.92 13.24
N GLY A 183 -2.37 -15.12 12.67
CA GLY A 183 -1.63 -16.28 13.21
C GLY A 183 -0.12 -16.29 12.92
N PRO A 184 0.59 -17.37 13.26
CA PRO A 184 2.00 -17.53 12.91
C PRO A 184 2.21 -17.44 11.39
N LEU A 185 3.34 -16.88 10.99
CA LEU A 185 3.69 -16.64 9.59
C LEU A 185 5.19 -16.83 9.41
N LYS A 186 5.62 -17.62 8.42
CA LYS A 186 7.04 -17.83 8.14
C LYS A 186 7.28 -18.09 6.65
N LEU A 187 8.17 -17.30 6.05
CA LEU A 187 8.64 -17.48 4.68
C LEU A 187 9.81 -18.47 4.63
N ALA A 188 9.94 -19.20 3.53
CA ALA A 188 11.01 -20.18 3.32
C ALA A 188 12.32 -19.54 2.84
N VAL A 189 12.80 -18.51 3.56
CA VAL A 189 14.08 -17.84 3.23
C VAL A 189 15.26 -18.75 3.60
N PRO A 190 16.22 -18.99 2.67
CA PRO A 190 17.37 -19.87 2.92
C PRO A 190 18.28 -19.32 4.01
N ARG A 191 18.95 -20.22 4.72
CA ARG A 191 19.70 -19.94 5.95
C ARG A 191 21.20 -19.82 5.67
N TYR A 192 21.65 -18.64 5.26
CA TYR A 192 23.06 -18.38 5.01
C TYR A 192 23.74 -17.75 6.21
N SER A 193 24.85 -18.35 6.66
CA SER A 193 25.74 -17.79 7.68
C SER A 193 26.94 -17.13 7.00
N GLN A 194 27.24 -15.89 7.36
CA GLN A 194 28.44 -15.19 6.92
C GLN A 194 29.71 -15.75 7.57
N MET A 195 29.62 -16.17 8.84
CA MET A 195 30.74 -16.74 9.60
C MET A 195 31.18 -18.09 9.03
N ALA A 196 30.23 -18.89 8.54
CA ALA A 196 30.51 -20.19 7.93
C ALA A 196 31.27 -20.09 6.59
N GLN A 197 31.35 -18.90 5.98
CA GLN A 197 32.01 -18.72 4.67
C GLN A 197 33.54 -18.71 4.76
N ARG A 198 34.12 -18.54 5.97
CA ARG A 198 35.58 -18.57 6.21
C ARG A 198 36.38 -17.63 5.29
N VAL A 199 35.81 -16.47 4.97
CA VAL A 199 36.50 -15.39 4.23
C VAL A 199 36.97 -14.29 5.19
N SER A 200 38.01 -13.56 4.85
CA SER A 200 38.56 -12.47 5.70
C SER A 200 37.50 -11.41 6.04
N ALA A 201 36.63 -11.08 5.08
CA ALA A 201 35.54 -10.13 5.26
C ALA A 201 34.32 -10.71 5.99
N ALA A 202 34.38 -11.93 6.54
CA ALA A 202 33.22 -12.59 7.14
C ALA A 202 32.57 -11.74 8.22
N GLY A 203 33.32 -10.93 8.98
CA GLY A 203 32.79 -9.99 9.97
C GLY A 203 31.90 -8.88 9.42
N ASP A 204 32.06 -8.51 8.14
CA ASP A 204 31.55 -7.24 7.59
C ASP A 204 30.54 -7.40 6.44
N ILE A 205 30.22 -8.64 6.07
CA ILE A 205 29.37 -8.97 4.90
C ILE A 205 27.91 -9.29 5.27
N CYS A 206 27.44 -8.88 6.47
CA CYS A 206 26.06 -9.14 6.92
C CYS A 206 24.99 -8.64 5.92
N SER A 207 25.22 -7.47 5.30
CA SER A 207 24.32 -6.89 4.29
C SER A 207 24.24 -7.74 3.02
N PRO A 208 25.32 -7.97 2.25
CA PRO A 208 25.24 -8.78 1.03
C PRO A 208 24.82 -10.23 1.28
N VAL A 209 25.15 -10.84 2.42
CA VAL A 209 24.69 -12.20 2.75
C VAL A 209 23.18 -12.20 3.01
N SER A 210 22.65 -11.18 3.68
CA SER A 210 21.19 -10.99 3.84
C SER A 210 20.49 -10.76 2.51
N LEU A 211 21.08 -9.95 1.63
CA LEU A 211 20.60 -9.75 0.27
C LEU A 211 20.60 -11.06 -0.53
N ALA A 212 21.67 -11.86 -0.45
CA ALA A 212 21.76 -13.14 -1.13
C ALA A 212 20.66 -14.13 -0.66
N MET A 213 20.32 -14.14 0.64
CA MET A 213 19.21 -14.92 1.16
C MET A 213 17.87 -14.52 0.52
N VAL A 214 17.59 -13.22 0.45
CA VAL A 214 16.34 -12.71 -0.14
C VAL A 214 16.29 -12.91 -1.65
N LEU A 215 17.39 -12.65 -2.38
CA LEU A 215 17.47 -12.91 -3.82
C LEU A 215 17.23 -14.40 -4.13
N THR A 216 17.80 -15.31 -3.33
CA THR A 216 17.58 -16.75 -3.48
C THR A 216 16.14 -17.15 -3.20
N TYR A 217 15.55 -16.63 -2.13
CA TYR A 217 14.12 -16.82 -1.84
C TYR A 217 13.24 -16.32 -3.00
N LEU A 218 13.60 -15.19 -3.59
CA LEU A 218 12.96 -14.66 -4.80
C LEU A 218 13.44 -15.36 -6.07
N GLY A 219 13.97 -16.58 -6.01
CA GLY A 219 14.27 -17.45 -7.16
C GLY A 219 15.51 -17.08 -7.98
N ARG A 220 16.34 -16.13 -7.55
CA ARG A 220 17.65 -15.89 -8.16
C ARG A 220 18.65 -16.87 -7.55
N LYS A 221 19.18 -17.80 -8.33
CA LYS A 221 20.26 -18.68 -7.87
C LYS A 221 21.49 -17.84 -7.50
N THR A 222 21.74 -17.67 -6.20
CA THR A 222 22.95 -17.03 -5.66
C THR A 222 23.38 -17.75 -4.39
N GLY A 223 24.68 -18.03 -4.29
CA GLY A 223 25.27 -18.50 -3.04
C GLY A 223 25.40 -17.36 -2.01
N PRO A 224 25.79 -17.69 -0.77
CA PRO A 224 25.98 -16.73 0.33
C PRO A 224 26.93 -15.57 -0.02
N LEU A 225 27.96 -15.83 -0.82
CA LEU A 225 28.94 -14.82 -1.23
C LEU A 225 28.60 -14.11 -2.56
N GLY A 226 27.55 -14.52 -3.27
CA GLY A 226 27.33 -14.08 -4.66
C GLY A 226 27.11 -12.57 -4.82
N ALA A 227 26.53 -11.91 -3.82
CA ALA A 227 26.34 -10.46 -3.81
C ALA A 227 27.57 -9.68 -3.30
N VAL A 228 28.46 -10.30 -2.52
CA VAL A 228 29.57 -9.63 -1.82
C VAL A 228 30.46 -8.79 -2.75
N PRO A 229 31.04 -9.34 -3.83
CA PRO A 229 31.90 -8.54 -4.72
C PRO A 229 31.10 -7.52 -5.54
N LYS A 230 29.77 -7.66 -5.60
CA LYS A 230 28.89 -6.84 -6.44
C LYS A 230 28.38 -5.58 -5.76
N VAL A 231 28.62 -5.43 -4.45
CA VAL A 231 28.15 -4.31 -3.64
C VAL A 231 29.25 -3.59 -2.86
N ARG A 232 30.51 -4.03 -2.99
CA ARG A 232 31.66 -3.41 -2.29
C ARG A 232 31.72 -1.93 -2.64
N ASP A 233 31.79 -1.09 -1.62
CA ASP A 233 32.11 0.32 -1.72
C ASP A 233 33.62 0.48 -1.75
N ALA A 234 34.18 0.74 -2.93
CA ALA A 234 35.62 0.89 -3.10
C ALA A 234 36.21 2.12 -2.39
N ALA A 235 35.40 3.12 -2.02
CA ALA A 235 35.91 4.28 -1.29
C ALA A 235 36.05 3.97 0.20
N GLY A 236 35.02 3.39 0.80
CA GLY A 236 34.99 3.06 2.24
C GLY A 236 35.64 1.72 2.59
N ASP A 237 35.89 0.87 1.59
CA ASP A 237 36.19 -0.55 1.76
C ASP A 237 35.18 -1.28 2.67
N ILE A 238 33.90 -1.06 2.39
CA ILE A 238 32.78 -1.62 3.15
C ILE A 238 31.79 -2.33 2.24
N TYR A 239 31.02 -3.24 2.82
CA TYR A 239 29.94 -3.97 2.13
C TYR A 239 28.54 -3.52 2.58
N GLY A 240 28.48 -2.70 3.63
CA GLY A 240 27.27 -2.24 4.30
C GLY A 240 26.59 -1.01 3.68
N ASN A 241 27.07 -0.49 2.55
CA ASN A 241 26.41 0.62 1.84
C ASN A 241 25.06 0.13 1.28
N TRP A 242 23.95 0.60 1.85
CA TRP A 242 22.62 0.13 1.52
C TRP A 242 22.19 0.56 0.11
N PHE A 243 22.62 1.75 -0.35
CA PHE A 243 22.36 2.17 -1.73
C PHE A 243 22.94 1.17 -2.73
N PHE A 244 24.20 0.71 -2.55
CA PHE A 244 24.79 -0.27 -3.48
C PHE A 244 24.17 -1.66 -3.38
N ASN A 245 23.71 -2.08 -2.20
CA ASN A 245 22.97 -3.35 -2.06
C ASN A 245 21.63 -3.30 -2.80
N THR A 246 20.87 -2.22 -2.65
CA THR A 246 19.60 -2.04 -3.37
C THR A 246 19.80 -1.89 -4.88
N ALA A 247 20.76 -1.08 -5.31
CA ALA A 247 21.09 -0.89 -6.72
C ALA A 247 21.54 -2.21 -7.40
N HIS A 248 22.23 -3.10 -6.68
CA HIS A 248 22.57 -4.43 -7.19
C HIS A 248 21.32 -5.29 -7.44
N ALA A 249 20.37 -5.31 -6.50
CA ALA A 249 19.10 -6.01 -6.69
C ALA A 249 18.28 -5.41 -7.85
N GLY A 250 18.23 -4.08 -7.95
CA GLY A 250 17.60 -3.35 -9.05
C GLY A 250 18.20 -3.68 -10.42
N ALA A 251 19.53 -3.77 -10.50
CA ALA A 251 20.23 -4.14 -11.74
C ALA A 251 19.93 -5.58 -12.20
N LEU A 252 19.52 -6.46 -11.28
CA LEU A 252 19.04 -7.82 -11.58
C LEU A 252 17.56 -7.86 -12.00
N GLY A 253 16.88 -6.71 -12.06
CA GLY A 253 15.49 -6.59 -12.50
C GLY A 253 14.45 -6.65 -11.37
N PHE A 254 14.87 -6.77 -10.11
CA PHE A 254 13.97 -6.66 -8.97
C PHE A 254 13.54 -5.21 -8.73
N TYR A 255 12.50 -5.02 -7.92
CA TYR A 255 12.18 -3.73 -7.33
C TYR A 255 12.79 -3.70 -5.93
N SER A 256 13.77 -2.83 -5.72
CA SER A 256 14.51 -2.72 -4.48
C SER A 256 14.53 -1.27 -3.99
N PHE A 257 14.23 -1.07 -2.71
CA PHE A 257 14.24 0.29 -2.15
C PHE A 257 14.59 0.31 -0.67
N LEU A 258 15.20 1.41 -0.25
CA LEU A 258 15.38 1.74 1.15
C LEU A 258 14.04 2.17 1.76
N ALA A 259 13.81 1.72 2.98
CA ALA A 259 12.63 2.08 3.74
C ALA A 259 12.97 2.26 5.23
N ARG A 260 12.14 3.04 5.92
CA ARG A 260 12.05 3.02 7.38
C ARG A 260 10.62 2.67 7.75
N LEU A 261 10.47 1.55 8.47
CA LEU A 261 9.18 1.12 9.00
C LEU A 261 8.97 1.69 10.40
N ASN A 262 7.72 1.95 10.76
CA ASN A 262 7.36 2.56 12.05
C ASN A 262 6.85 1.52 13.06
N SER A 263 6.54 0.29 12.64
CA SER A 263 6.05 -0.78 13.53
C SER A 263 6.39 -2.19 13.05
N LEU A 264 6.29 -3.16 13.96
CA LEU A 264 6.38 -4.58 13.61
C LEU A 264 5.20 -5.04 12.75
N GLU A 265 4.06 -4.38 12.81
CA GLU A 265 2.89 -4.66 11.99
C GLU A 265 3.11 -4.28 10.53
N GLU A 266 3.84 -3.20 10.25
CA GLU A 266 4.30 -2.87 8.90
C GLU A 266 5.23 -3.97 8.36
N ALA A 267 6.21 -4.40 9.15
CA ALA A 267 7.09 -5.51 8.78
C ALA A 267 6.32 -6.82 8.53
N ARG A 268 5.38 -7.15 9.43
CA ARG A 268 4.51 -8.31 9.31
C ARG A 268 3.64 -8.26 8.07
N SER A 269 3.13 -7.09 7.69
CA SER A 269 2.34 -6.92 6.47
C SER A 269 3.14 -7.23 5.21
N LEU A 270 4.41 -6.82 5.16
CA LEU A 270 5.32 -7.15 4.06
C LEU A 270 5.59 -8.65 3.99
N VAL A 271 5.90 -9.27 5.13
CA VAL A 271 6.12 -10.73 5.21
C VAL A 271 4.85 -11.48 4.79
N ALA A 272 3.65 -11.00 5.16
CA ALA A 272 2.38 -11.61 4.77
C ALA A 272 2.12 -11.49 3.26
N ALA A 273 2.62 -10.43 2.64
CA ALA A 273 2.65 -10.26 1.19
C ALA A 273 3.79 -11.04 0.50
N GLY A 274 4.50 -11.92 1.21
CA GLY A 274 5.58 -12.74 0.67
C GLY A 274 6.91 -12.00 0.52
N ILE A 275 7.08 -10.83 1.16
CA ILE A 275 8.26 -9.96 1.04
C ILE A 275 9.04 -9.98 2.37
N PRO A 276 10.21 -10.66 2.43
CA PRO A 276 11.11 -10.57 3.58
C PRO A 276 11.66 -9.14 3.75
N VAL A 277 12.00 -8.77 4.98
CA VAL A 277 12.56 -7.43 5.29
C VAL A 277 14.01 -7.58 5.72
N ILE A 278 14.93 -6.88 5.06
CA ILE A 278 16.34 -6.86 5.45
C ILE A 278 16.55 -5.70 6.41
N ALA A 279 16.56 -5.99 7.71
CA ALA A 279 16.54 -5.00 8.78
C ALA A 279 17.94 -4.70 9.31
N SER A 280 18.20 -3.43 9.62
CA SER A 280 19.43 -2.98 10.29
C SER A 280 19.16 -2.82 11.79
N VAL A 281 19.96 -3.47 12.63
CA VAL A 281 19.80 -3.44 14.09
C VAL A 281 21.01 -2.85 14.80
N THR A 282 20.78 -2.30 16.00
CA THR A 282 21.82 -1.86 16.94
C THR A 282 21.37 -2.15 18.35
N PHE A 283 22.24 -2.80 19.12
CA PHE A 283 21.97 -3.18 20.49
C PHE A 283 23.28 -3.37 21.26
N GLY A 284 23.22 -3.09 22.55
CA GLY A 284 24.26 -3.37 23.53
C GLY A 284 24.15 -4.78 24.14
N PRO A 285 25.08 -5.14 25.03
CA PRO A 285 25.06 -6.41 25.76
C PRO A 285 23.72 -6.68 26.45
N GLY A 286 23.13 -7.85 26.20
CA GLY A 286 21.90 -8.31 26.87
C GLY A 286 20.60 -7.66 26.37
N GLU A 287 20.65 -6.61 25.55
CA GLU A 287 19.46 -5.91 25.03
C GLU A 287 18.67 -6.77 24.04
N LEU A 288 19.35 -7.62 23.25
CA LEU A 288 18.76 -8.60 22.35
C LEU A 288 19.24 -10.00 22.71
N ARG A 289 18.45 -10.72 23.51
CA ARG A 289 18.83 -12.05 24.00
C ARG A 289 18.85 -13.08 22.88
N HIS A 290 19.69 -14.10 23.01
CA HIS A 290 19.92 -15.19 22.03
C HIS A 290 20.51 -14.74 20.69
N SER A 291 20.94 -13.49 20.56
CA SER A 291 21.74 -13.02 19.43
C SER A 291 23.07 -13.79 19.34
N PRO A 292 23.57 -14.13 18.13
CA PRO A 292 24.89 -14.76 17.95
C PRO A 292 26.04 -13.84 18.34
N ILE A 293 25.78 -12.53 18.37
CA ILE A 293 26.76 -11.50 18.73
C ILE A 293 26.26 -10.78 19.99
N PRO A 294 27.15 -10.45 20.94
CA PRO A 294 26.75 -9.85 22.21
C PRO A 294 26.32 -8.39 22.06
N ARG A 295 26.82 -7.66 21.06
CA ARG A 295 26.52 -6.24 20.79
C ARG A 295 26.84 -5.88 19.34
N THR A 296 26.26 -4.80 18.83
CA THR A 296 26.59 -4.24 17.51
C THR A 296 26.22 -2.76 17.37
N ARG A 297 27.04 -2.00 16.62
CA ARG A 297 26.73 -0.62 16.18
C ARG A 297 25.97 -0.59 14.83
N GLY A 298 25.80 -1.74 14.19
CA GLY A 298 25.14 -1.92 12.92
C GLY A 298 25.31 -3.35 12.44
N HIS A 299 24.20 -4.08 12.32
CA HIS A 299 24.16 -5.46 11.82
C HIS A 299 22.92 -5.64 10.96
N LEU A 300 23.02 -6.40 9.88
CA LEU A 300 21.88 -6.70 9.02
C LEU A 300 21.46 -8.16 9.15
N LEU A 301 20.16 -8.37 9.17
CA LEU A 301 19.51 -9.67 9.24
C LEU A 301 18.20 -9.64 8.44
N VAL A 302 17.60 -10.81 8.22
CA VAL A 302 16.36 -10.93 7.43
C VAL A 302 15.19 -11.30 8.35
N ILE A 303 14.22 -10.41 8.49
CA ILE A 303 12.92 -10.75 9.06
C ILE A 303 12.16 -11.60 8.03
N LYS A 304 11.83 -12.82 8.43
CA LYS A 304 11.16 -13.81 7.56
C LYS A 304 9.84 -14.30 8.12
N GLY A 305 9.45 -13.86 9.32
CA GLY A 305 8.27 -14.40 9.96
C GLY A 305 7.99 -13.82 11.34
N PHE A 306 6.88 -14.28 11.90
CA PHE A 306 6.42 -14.00 13.24
C PHE A 306 5.80 -15.28 13.82
N ASP A 307 6.11 -15.63 15.06
CA ASP A 307 5.50 -16.78 15.73
C ASP A 307 4.06 -16.48 16.20
N GLY A 308 3.43 -17.45 16.87
CA GLY A 308 2.06 -17.29 17.39
C GLY A 308 1.92 -16.24 18.51
N ARG A 309 3.03 -15.82 19.13
CA ARG A 309 3.09 -14.74 20.13
C ARG A 309 3.46 -13.38 19.50
N GLY A 310 3.74 -13.35 18.21
CA GLY A 310 4.20 -12.16 17.49
C GLY A 310 5.69 -11.84 17.69
N ASN A 311 6.47 -12.78 18.23
CA ASN A 311 7.93 -12.66 18.26
C ASN A 311 8.50 -12.76 16.85
N VAL A 312 9.62 -12.09 16.62
CA VAL A 312 10.16 -11.90 15.27
C VAL A 312 11.03 -13.08 14.90
N ILE A 313 10.66 -13.79 13.83
CA ILE A 313 11.46 -14.88 13.26
C ILE A 313 12.40 -14.26 12.22
N VAL A 314 13.70 -14.43 12.44
CA VAL A 314 14.75 -13.90 11.58
C VAL A 314 15.67 -14.98 11.05
N ASN A 315 16.34 -14.72 9.93
CA ASN A 315 17.62 -15.32 9.60
C ASN A 315 18.73 -14.30 9.93
N ASP A 316 19.59 -14.63 10.88
CA ASP A 316 20.69 -13.79 11.31
C ASP A 316 22.03 -14.36 10.80
N PRO A 317 22.67 -13.67 9.83
CA PRO A 317 23.84 -14.21 9.14
C PRO A 317 25.07 -14.31 10.04
N ALA A 318 25.13 -13.60 11.18
CA ALA A 318 26.26 -13.70 12.11
C ALA A 318 26.28 -15.02 12.91
N ALA A 319 25.31 -15.91 12.69
CA ALA A 319 25.35 -17.27 13.24
C ALA A 319 26.65 -18.01 12.87
N PRO A 320 27.19 -18.89 13.74
CA PRO A 320 28.39 -19.66 13.44
C PRO A 320 28.20 -20.68 12.31
N GLY A 321 26.96 -21.11 12.03
CA GLY A 321 26.65 -22.08 10.99
C GLY A 321 25.19 -22.04 10.57
N PRO A 322 24.83 -22.67 9.43
CA PRO A 322 23.48 -22.61 8.85
C PRO A 322 22.37 -23.14 9.77
N GLY A 323 22.69 -24.11 10.64
CA GLY A 323 21.75 -24.69 11.61
C GLY A 323 21.25 -23.71 12.67
N THR A 324 21.99 -22.62 12.93
CA THR A 324 21.64 -21.62 13.96
C THR A 324 21.33 -20.24 13.37
N VAL A 325 21.24 -20.11 12.04
CA VAL A 325 20.89 -18.84 11.36
C VAL A 325 19.45 -18.41 11.69
N GLU A 326 18.50 -19.34 11.67
CA GLU A 326 17.11 -19.01 12.03
C GLU A 326 17.00 -18.85 13.54
N ARG A 327 16.44 -17.72 13.97
CA ARG A 327 16.24 -17.39 15.39
C ARG A 327 14.90 -16.71 15.59
N VAL A 328 14.41 -16.75 16.82
CA VAL A 328 13.22 -16.03 17.27
C VAL A 328 13.63 -15.03 18.34
N TYR A 329 13.34 -13.75 18.11
CA TYR A 329 13.61 -12.69 19.06
C TYR A 329 12.33 -12.20 19.71
N ASP A 330 12.40 -11.94 21.02
CA ASP A 330 11.34 -11.23 21.73
C ASP A 330 11.01 -9.93 20.99
N ARG A 331 9.72 -9.70 20.76
CA ARG A 331 9.27 -8.59 19.93
C ARG A 331 9.63 -7.22 20.48
N ALA A 332 9.62 -7.04 21.81
CA ALA A 332 9.90 -5.75 22.43
C ALA A 332 11.41 -5.46 22.35
N GLN A 333 12.23 -6.48 22.61
CA GLN A 333 13.69 -6.40 22.43
C GLN A 333 14.06 -6.09 20.98
N PHE A 334 13.46 -6.79 20.02
CA PHE A 334 13.72 -6.57 18.60
C PHE A 334 13.25 -5.19 18.13
N ALA A 335 12.06 -4.74 18.57
CA ALA A 335 11.57 -3.39 18.28
C ALA A 335 12.49 -2.31 18.86
N ALA A 336 13.06 -2.51 20.06
CA ALA A 336 14.07 -1.59 20.59
C ALA A 336 15.35 -1.59 19.73
N ALA A 337 15.88 -2.77 19.40
CA ALA A 337 17.10 -2.90 18.59
C ALA A 337 16.96 -2.32 17.17
N TRP A 338 15.74 -2.32 16.60
CA TRP A 338 15.47 -1.90 15.23
C TRP A 338 14.70 -0.58 15.12
N LEU A 339 13.47 -0.52 15.63
CA LEU A 339 12.56 0.63 15.47
C LEU A 339 12.99 1.82 16.34
N LYS A 340 13.47 1.57 17.56
CA LYS A 340 13.99 2.63 18.45
C LYS A 340 15.39 3.08 18.02
N ASN A 341 16.34 2.14 17.96
CA ASN A 341 17.77 2.44 17.81
C ASN A 341 18.20 2.70 16.34
N LYS A 342 17.48 2.15 15.36
CA LYS A 342 17.75 2.30 13.93
C LYS A 342 16.60 2.92 13.14
N TYR A 343 15.59 3.47 13.81
CA TYR A 343 14.45 4.14 13.18
C TYR A 343 13.71 3.25 12.17
N GLY A 344 13.75 1.92 12.37
CA GLY A 344 13.16 0.96 11.45
C GLY A 344 13.85 0.85 10.09
N THR A 345 15.11 1.27 9.99
CA THR A 345 15.87 1.22 8.73
C THR A 345 15.97 -0.20 8.20
N CYS A 346 15.58 -0.38 6.95
CA CYS A 346 15.64 -1.63 6.22
C CYS A 346 15.76 -1.37 4.73
N TYR A 347 16.01 -2.42 3.96
CA TYR A 347 15.69 -2.40 2.54
C TYR A 347 14.82 -3.59 2.13
N ILE A 348 13.99 -3.32 1.14
CA ILE A 348 12.98 -4.21 0.60
C ILE A 348 13.42 -4.63 -0.79
N VAL A 349 13.24 -5.92 -1.11
CA VAL A 349 13.44 -6.47 -2.45
C VAL A 349 12.20 -7.27 -2.82
N ALA A 350 11.57 -6.95 -3.95
CA ALA A 350 10.34 -7.57 -4.42
C ALA A 350 10.40 -7.89 -5.92
N ARG A 351 9.67 -8.93 -6.34
CA ARG A 351 9.49 -9.28 -7.76
C ARG A 351 8.49 -8.37 -8.48
N GLY A 352 7.51 -7.85 -7.75
CA GLY A 352 6.47 -6.98 -8.27
C GLY A 352 5.96 -6.03 -7.19
N LEU A 353 5.25 -4.99 -7.62
CA LEU A 353 4.80 -3.91 -6.76
C LEU A 353 3.29 -3.94 -6.46
N ASN A 354 2.54 -4.90 -7.02
CA ASN A 354 1.07 -4.92 -6.88
C ASN A 354 0.60 -5.04 -5.43
N SER A 355 1.33 -5.78 -4.57
CA SER A 355 1.03 -5.81 -3.13
C SER A 355 1.37 -4.51 -2.40
N LEU A 356 2.14 -3.61 -3.03
CA LEU A 356 2.59 -2.33 -2.50
C LEU A 356 1.85 -1.14 -3.12
N LEU A 357 0.66 -1.38 -3.68
CA LEU A 357 -0.11 -0.41 -4.45
C LEU A 357 -1.50 -0.22 -3.84
N ALA A 358 -1.96 1.02 -3.79
CA ALA A 358 -3.34 1.35 -3.42
C ALA A 358 -3.79 2.66 -4.10
N VAL A 359 -5.08 2.92 -4.07
CA VAL A 359 -5.66 4.20 -4.47
C VAL A 359 -5.31 5.27 -3.43
N GLN A 360 -4.64 6.34 -3.84
CA GLN A 360 -4.34 7.50 -3.00
C GLN A 360 -5.44 8.57 -3.07
N ALA A 361 -6.08 8.71 -4.24
CA ALA A 361 -7.13 9.71 -4.45
C ALA A 361 -8.31 9.47 -3.49
N PRO A 362 -8.99 10.52 -2.99
CA PRO A 362 -10.18 10.36 -2.16
C PRO A 362 -11.24 9.47 -2.82
N VAL A 363 -11.41 9.63 -4.14
CA VAL A 363 -12.23 8.81 -5.03
C VAL A 363 -11.63 8.87 -6.43
N THR A 364 -11.72 7.78 -7.19
CA THR A 364 -11.38 7.76 -8.62
C THR A 364 -12.39 6.92 -9.40
N ASP A 365 -12.77 7.37 -10.59
CA ASP A 365 -13.66 6.63 -11.48
C ASP A 365 -12.91 5.44 -12.11
N LEU A 366 -13.63 4.32 -12.28
CA LEU A 366 -13.18 3.13 -12.99
C LEU A 366 -14.02 2.99 -14.27
N PHE A 367 -13.36 2.93 -15.42
CA PHE A 367 -13.99 2.90 -16.74
C PHE A 367 -13.76 1.56 -17.45
N SER A 368 -14.67 1.13 -18.33
CA SER A 368 -14.45 -0.03 -19.20
C SER A 368 -13.34 0.20 -20.23
N ARG A 369 -13.12 1.47 -20.62
CA ARG A 369 -12.02 1.92 -21.47
C ARG A 369 -11.59 3.35 -21.09
N PRO A 370 -10.37 3.79 -21.42
CA PRO A 370 -9.99 5.19 -21.26
C PRO A 370 -10.96 6.14 -22.00
N PRO A 371 -11.58 7.13 -21.32
CA PRO A 371 -12.37 8.17 -21.97
C PRO A 371 -11.49 9.04 -22.87
N LYS A 372 -12.03 9.38 -24.06
CA LYS A 372 -11.44 10.35 -24.99
C LYS A 372 -11.80 11.79 -24.63
N THR A 373 -13.01 12.00 -24.09
CA THR A 373 -13.52 13.29 -23.64
C THR A 373 -14.29 13.15 -22.34
N ALA A 374 -14.48 14.25 -21.60
CA ALA A 374 -15.24 14.24 -20.35
C ALA A 374 -16.70 13.79 -20.53
N GLY A 375 -17.31 14.08 -21.70
CA GLY A 375 -18.68 13.73 -22.02
C GLY A 375 -18.94 12.22 -22.18
N GLU A 376 -17.90 11.40 -22.32
CA GLU A 376 -18.06 9.95 -22.40
C GLU A 376 -18.36 9.30 -21.04
N ARG A 377 -18.09 9.99 -19.92
CA ARG A 377 -18.14 9.41 -18.56
C ARG A 377 -19.38 8.55 -18.32
N GLY A 378 -20.58 9.09 -18.56
CA GLY A 378 -21.84 8.38 -18.29
C GLY A 378 -22.06 7.11 -19.10
N LYS A 379 -21.34 6.93 -20.22
CA LYS A 379 -21.47 5.78 -21.12
C LYS A 379 -20.52 4.62 -20.79
N ILE A 380 -19.41 4.92 -20.11
CA ILE A 380 -18.29 3.97 -19.93
C ILE A 380 -17.81 3.86 -18.48
N ILE A 381 -18.40 4.63 -17.54
CA ILE A 381 -18.12 4.43 -16.13
C ILE A 381 -18.75 3.14 -15.64
N GLU A 382 -17.94 2.33 -14.95
CA GLU A 382 -18.32 1.06 -14.37
C GLU A 382 -18.49 1.19 -12.85
N SER A 383 -17.56 1.89 -12.21
CA SER A 383 -17.52 2.02 -10.75
C SER A 383 -16.69 3.24 -10.32
N GLN A 384 -16.55 3.39 -9.01
CA GLN A 384 -15.54 4.24 -8.37
C GLN A 384 -14.73 3.41 -7.39
N LEU A 385 -13.44 3.70 -7.25
CA LEU A 385 -12.60 3.19 -6.16
C LEU A 385 -12.41 4.28 -5.12
N LEU A 386 -12.37 3.86 -3.85
CA LEU A 386 -12.12 4.75 -2.72
C LEU A 386 -10.64 4.76 -2.33
N GLN A 387 -10.23 5.80 -1.62
CA GLN A 387 -8.91 5.86 -0.99
C GLN A 387 -8.59 4.58 -0.20
N ASN A 388 -7.34 4.14 -0.27
CA ASN A 388 -6.76 2.92 0.29
C ASN A 388 -7.25 1.60 -0.32
N GLU A 389 -8.18 1.61 -1.28
CA GLU A 389 -8.55 0.37 -1.96
C GLU A 389 -7.35 -0.21 -2.72
N ARG A 390 -7.18 -1.52 -2.57
CA ARG A 390 -6.10 -2.26 -3.21
C ARG A 390 -6.44 -2.59 -4.66
N VAL A 391 -5.41 -2.53 -5.49
CA VAL A 391 -5.50 -2.85 -6.91
C VAL A 391 -4.35 -3.73 -7.36
N GLU A 392 -4.62 -4.59 -8.35
CA GLU A 392 -3.57 -5.23 -9.14
C GLU A 392 -3.38 -4.42 -10.43
N LEU A 393 -2.21 -3.83 -10.63
CA LEU A 393 -1.89 -3.13 -11.88
C LEU A 393 -1.58 -4.15 -12.97
N LEU A 394 -2.30 -4.06 -14.09
CA LEU A 394 -2.15 -4.93 -15.25
C LEU A 394 -1.35 -4.27 -16.36
N GLU A 395 -1.65 -3.00 -16.64
CA GLU A 395 -1.08 -2.26 -17.75
C GLU A 395 -1.12 -0.75 -17.51
N ILE A 396 -0.19 -0.02 -18.10
CA ILE A 396 -0.22 1.44 -18.21
C ILE A 396 -0.18 1.85 -19.68
N ARG A 397 -1.09 2.75 -20.08
CA ARG A 397 -1.11 3.41 -21.40
C ARG A 397 -1.23 4.92 -21.21
N GLY A 398 -0.13 5.63 -21.41
CA GLY A 398 -0.05 7.07 -21.13
C GLY A 398 -0.41 7.36 -19.67
N ARG A 399 -1.44 8.17 -19.46
CA ARG A 399 -1.95 8.54 -18.11
C ARG A 399 -2.93 7.54 -17.50
N TRP A 400 -3.26 6.45 -18.21
CA TRP A 400 -4.27 5.48 -17.79
C TRP A 400 -3.64 4.19 -17.31
N ALA A 401 -4.18 3.65 -16.22
CA ALA A 401 -3.81 2.37 -15.66
C ALA A 401 -5.01 1.41 -15.74
N ARG A 402 -4.79 0.23 -16.32
CA ARG A 402 -5.75 -0.88 -16.27
C ARG A 402 -5.47 -1.69 -15.02
N VAL A 403 -6.49 -1.90 -14.20
CA VAL A 403 -6.35 -2.51 -12.89
C VAL A 403 -7.44 -3.54 -12.63
N LYS A 404 -7.17 -4.46 -11.71
CA LYS A 404 -8.20 -5.20 -10.97
C LYS A 404 -8.44 -4.55 -9.61
N ALA A 405 -9.67 -4.22 -9.28
CA ALA A 405 -10.09 -3.68 -7.99
C ALA A 405 -10.31 -4.84 -7.00
N LEU A 406 -9.33 -5.10 -6.13
CA LEU A 406 -9.29 -6.32 -5.31
C LEU A 406 -10.39 -6.38 -4.24
N GLU A 407 -10.96 -5.23 -3.89
CA GLU A 407 -12.05 -5.11 -2.90
C GLU A 407 -13.44 -4.99 -3.55
N GLN A 408 -13.53 -5.14 -4.87
CA GLN A 408 -14.79 -5.07 -5.60
C GLN A 408 -14.93 -6.32 -6.46
N ALA A 409 -15.78 -7.24 -6.04
CA ALA A 409 -16.07 -8.44 -6.81
C ALA A 409 -17.09 -8.17 -7.93
N SER A 410 -16.94 -8.89 -9.04
CA SER A 410 -17.86 -8.93 -10.19
C SER A 410 -17.93 -10.35 -10.74
N LEU A 411 -19.06 -10.75 -11.32
CA LEU A 411 -19.15 -12.04 -11.97
C LEU A 411 -18.26 -12.07 -13.22
N LYS A 412 -17.45 -13.12 -13.34
CA LYS A 412 -16.70 -13.36 -14.57
C LYS A 412 -17.69 -13.71 -15.69
N PRO A 413 -17.61 -13.08 -16.88
CA PRO A 413 -18.46 -13.41 -18.01
C PRO A 413 -18.48 -14.92 -18.30
N GLY A 414 -19.68 -15.50 -18.43
CA GLY A 414 -19.86 -16.94 -18.66
C GLY A 414 -19.57 -17.84 -17.45
N SER A 415 -19.43 -17.29 -16.24
CA SER A 415 -19.13 -18.06 -15.02
C SER A 415 -19.90 -17.53 -13.82
N LYS A 416 -20.16 -18.41 -12.84
CA LYS A 416 -20.67 -18.02 -11.51
C LYS A 416 -19.56 -17.55 -10.56
N ALA A 417 -18.30 -17.58 -10.99
CA ALA A 417 -17.17 -17.17 -10.18
C ALA A 417 -17.11 -15.64 -10.05
N LEU A 418 -17.02 -15.16 -8.81
CA LEU A 418 -16.73 -13.77 -8.52
C LEU A 418 -15.21 -13.54 -8.60
N VAL A 419 -14.83 -12.56 -9.42
CA VAL A 419 -13.44 -12.10 -9.60
C VAL A 419 -13.36 -10.60 -9.35
N PRO A 420 -12.17 -10.06 -9.00
CA PRO A 420 -11.97 -8.62 -8.92
C PRO A 420 -12.43 -7.87 -10.18
N TYR A 421 -13.14 -6.77 -10.00
CA TYR A 421 -13.64 -5.91 -11.08
C TYR A 421 -12.45 -5.34 -11.86
N GLU A 422 -12.48 -5.41 -13.18
CA GLU A 422 -11.40 -4.91 -14.02
C GLU A 422 -11.82 -3.62 -14.76
N GLY A 423 -10.92 -2.64 -14.83
CA GLY A 423 -11.18 -1.43 -15.58
C GLY A 423 -10.00 -0.47 -15.62
N TRP A 424 -10.23 0.72 -16.15
CA TRP A 424 -9.25 1.77 -16.37
C TRP A 424 -9.48 2.94 -15.44
N LEU A 425 -8.41 3.42 -14.81
CA LEU A 425 -8.41 4.63 -13.97
C LEU A 425 -7.20 5.51 -14.30
N GLN A 426 -7.17 6.72 -13.73
CA GLN A 426 -6.01 7.61 -13.85
C GLN A 426 -4.83 7.03 -13.09
N ALA A 427 -3.69 6.79 -13.75
CA ALA A 427 -2.50 6.23 -13.09
C ALA A 427 -2.03 7.09 -11.91
N ALA A 428 -2.23 8.41 -11.96
CA ALA A 428 -1.93 9.34 -10.87
C ALA A 428 -2.85 9.21 -9.64
N ALA A 429 -3.92 8.40 -9.71
CA ALA A 429 -4.77 8.10 -8.56
C ALA A 429 -4.19 6.96 -7.70
N LEU A 430 -3.14 6.29 -8.17
CA LEU A 430 -2.47 5.20 -7.48
C LEU A 430 -1.14 5.68 -6.88
N ALA A 431 -0.73 5.06 -5.79
CA ALA A 431 0.58 5.31 -5.19
C ALA A 431 1.07 4.11 -4.39
N PHE A 432 2.36 4.16 -4.03
CA PHE A 432 2.94 3.25 -3.06
C PHE A 432 2.13 3.21 -1.76
N SER A 433 1.85 2.01 -1.26
CA SER A 433 1.19 1.79 0.02
C SER A 433 1.58 0.43 0.58
N LEU A 434 2.16 0.40 1.78
CA LEU A 434 2.47 -0.84 2.51
C LEU A 434 1.19 -1.68 2.68
N PRO A 435 1.22 -3.02 2.53
CA PRO A 435 0.05 -3.93 2.56
C PRO A 435 -0.59 -4.11 3.94
N LEU A 436 -0.67 -3.04 4.73
CA LEU A 436 -1.26 -3.06 6.06
C LEU A 436 -2.73 -3.49 5.99
N PRO A 437 -3.15 -4.43 6.86
CA PRO A 437 -4.55 -4.79 6.98
C PRO A 437 -5.32 -3.62 7.62
N PRO A 438 -6.53 -3.31 7.13
CA PRO A 438 -7.32 -2.24 7.70
C PRO A 438 -7.74 -2.54 9.14
N SER A 439 -7.88 -1.48 9.93
CA SER A 439 -8.20 -1.51 11.36
C SER A 439 -9.47 -0.77 11.71
N ALA A 440 -9.91 0.11 10.83
CA ALA A 440 -11.12 0.88 10.96
C ALA A 440 -11.75 1.13 9.58
N VAL A 441 -13.03 1.48 9.57
CA VAL A 441 -13.76 1.92 8.40
C VAL A 441 -14.48 3.22 8.71
N VAL A 442 -14.49 4.15 7.75
CA VAL A 442 -15.21 5.41 7.88
C VAL A 442 -16.72 5.13 7.84
N CYS A 443 -17.43 5.52 8.90
CA CYS A 443 -18.88 5.28 9.05
C CYS A 443 -19.72 6.56 9.05
N SER A 444 -19.09 7.72 8.88
CA SER A 444 -19.77 9.00 8.58
C SER A 444 -19.64 9.30 7.09
N LYS A 445 -20.58 10.08 6.54
CA LYS A 445 -20.68 10.30 5.09
C LYS A 445 -19.40 10.81 4.44
N LYS A 446 -18.88 11.97 4.86
CA LYS A 446 -17.69 12.61 4.26
C LYS A 446 -16.77 13.33 5.26
N PRO A 447 -16.40 12.74 6.41
CA PRO A 447 -15.58 13.41 7.42
C PRO A 447 -14.20 13.77 6.86
N GLY A 448 -13.81 15.06 6.96
CA GLY A 448 -12.51 15.52 6.46
C GLY A 448 -12.28 15.30 4.96
N GLY A 449 -13.35 15.18 4.17
CA GLY A 449 -13.24 14.88 2.73
C GLY A 449 -12.94 13.42 2.40
N ILE A 450 -13.12 12.49 3.36
CA ILE A 450 -12.93 11.05 3.16
C ILE A 450 -14.31 10.38 3.08
N SER A 451 -14.55 9.55 2.05
CA SER A 451 -15.84 8.87 1.86
C SER A 451 -16.15 7.85 2.95
N LEU A 452 -17.43 7.73 3.32
CA LEU A 452 -17.97 6.54 3.97
C LEU A 452 -17.52 5.28 3.24
N GLY A 453 -17.18 4.24 4.01
CA GLY A 453 -16.68 2.97 3.48
C GLY A 453 -15.17 2.94 3.20
N VAL A 454 -14.44 4.07 3.27
CA VAL A 454 -12.96 4.04 3.22
C VAL A 454 -12.43 3.24 4.41
N LYS A 455 -11.57 2.26 4.14
CA LYS A 455 -10.90 1.47 5.17
C LYS A 455 -9.53 2.09 5.49
N LEU A 456 -9.22 2.21 6.77
CA LEU A 456 -8.03 2.89 7.28
C LEU A 456 -7.13 1.93 8.06
N CYS A 457 -5.83 2.08 7.84
CA CYS A 457 -4.79 1.46 8.66
C CYS A 457 -4.38 2.49 9.73
N GLN A 458 -4.75 2.27 10.99
CA GLN A 458 -4.37 3.17 12.09
C GLN A 458 -2.99 2.83 12.63
N PRO A 459 -2.22 3.84 13.11
CA PRO A 459 -2.62 5.26 13.20
C PRO A 459 -2.37 6.07 11.91
N CYS A 460 -1.98 5.41 10.82
CA CYS A 460 -1.40 6.04 9.61
C CYS A 460 -2.41 6.79 8.71
N GLY A 461 -3.71 6.65 8.93
CA GLY A 461 -4.75 7.38 8.20
C GLY A 461 -5.15 8.67 8.93
N ALA A 462 -5.51 9.71 8.16
CA ALA A 462 -5.97 11.02 8.63
C ALA A 462 -6.64 10.96 10.00
N ALA A 463 -6.25 11.86 10.91
CA ALA A 463 -6.72 11.94 12.29
C ALA A 463 -8.23 12.26 12.37
N LEU A 464 -9.06 11.32 11.91
CA LEU A 464 -10.49 11.36 12.03
C LEU A 464 -10.86 11.02 13.48
N PRO A 465 -11.67 11.85 14.14
CA PRO A 465 -12.20 11.53 15.46
C PRO A 465 -12.88 10.15 15.49
N ALA A 466 -12.73 9.42 16.59
CA ALA A 466 -13.22 8.05 16.75
C ALA A 466 -14.72 7.87 16.42
N ARG A 467 -15.55 8.90 16.65
CA ARG A 467 -16.99 8.92 16.27
C ARG A 467 -17.25 8.68 14.77
N HIS A 468 -16.27 8.96 13.91
CA HIS A 468 -16.37 8.78 12.47
C HIS A 468 -15.90 7.40 12.00
N LEU A 469 -15.40 6.57 12.93
CA LEU A 469 -14.72 5.31 12.63
C LEU A 469 -15.45 4.13 13.28
N GLY A 470 -15.70 3.09 12.50
CA GLY A 470 -16.09 1.76 12.99
C GLY A 470 -14.85 0.85 13.07
N PRO A 471 -14.71 0.00 14.11
CA PRO A 471 -13.59 -0.92 14.22
C PRO A 471 -13.67 -2.05 13.18
N LEU A 472 -12.51 -2.53 12.72
CA LEU A 472 -12.37 -3.74 11.90
C LEU A 472 -11.44 -4.77 12.58
N PRO A 473 -11.83 -6.05 12.66
CA PRO A 473 -13.13 -6.60 12.23
C PRO A 473 -14.28 -6.10 13.11
N LEU A 474 -15.46 -5.91 12.51
CA LEU A 474 -16.64 -5.46 13.24
C LEU A 474 -17.32 -6.67 13.91
N LYS A 475 -17.46 -6.63 15.23
CA LYS A 475 -18.20 -7.64 16.00
C LYS A 475 -19.50 -7.04 16.53
N LEU A 476 -20.59 -7.20 15.77
CA LEU A 476 -21.93 -6.74 16.16
C LEU A 476 -22.94 -7.89 16.13
N LYS A 477 -23.93 -7.84 17.03
CA LYS A 477 -25.15 -8.67 16.91
C LYS A 477 -25.87 -8.33 15.60
N GLN A 478 -26.50 -9.32 14.96
CA GLN A 478 -27.14 -9.16 13.65
C GLN A 478 -28.17 -8.02 13.63
N SER A 479 -28.93 -7.81 14.71
CA SER A 479 -29.89 -6.71 14.83
C SER A 479 -29.25 -5.33 14.84
N ALA A 480 -28.09 -5.17 15.51
CA ALA A 480 -27.33 -3.92 15.51
C ALA A 480 -26.67 -3.65 14.16
N LEU A 481 -26.16 -4.70 13.50
CA LEU A 481 -25.61 -4.64 12.15
C LEU A 481 -26.65 -4.14 11.13
N ARG A 482 -27.84 -4.73 11.13
CA ARG A 482 -28.96 -4.31 10.26
C ARG A 482 -29.33 -2.84 10.46
N LYS A 483 -29.45 -2.40 11.73
CA LYS A 483 -29.70 -0.98 12.06
C LYS A 483 -28.61 -0.07 11.50
N LYS A 484 -27.33 -0.45 11.67
CA LYS A 484 -26.19 0.34 11.19
C LYS A 484 -26.15 0.47 9.67
N ILE A 485 -26.46 -0.59 8.92
CA ILE A 485 -26.57 -0.56 7.46
C ILE A 485 -27.65 0.43 7.01
N LEU A 486 -28.83 0.39 7.63
CA LEU A 486 -29.92 1.32 7.30
C LEU A 486 -29.60 2.77 7.70
N SER A 487 -28.95 2.97 8.85
CA SER A 487 -28.46 4.30 9.25
C SER A 487 -27.45 4.85 8.26
N ALA A 488 -26.54 4.02 7.73
CA ALA A 488 -25.61 4.44 6.69
C ALA A 488 -26.35 4.86 5.41
N ALA A 489 -27.37 4.11 4.98
CA ALA A 489 -28.17 4.45 3.81
C ALA A 489 -28.91 5.79 3.97
N ARG A 490 -29.44 6.05 5.18
CA ARG A 490 -30.16 7.29 5.47
C ARG A 490 -29.28 8.55 5.41
N LEU A 491 -27.96 8.42 5.52
CA LEU A 491 -27.03 9.54 5.32
C LEU A 491 -27.06 10.08 3.88
N PHE A 492 -27.55 9.29 2.93
CA PHE A 492 -27.61 9.66 1.52
C PHE A 492 -28.96 10.22 1.08
N LEU A 493 -30.00 10.23 1.94
CA LEU A 493 -31.32 10.74 1.56
C LEU A 493 -31.24 12.16 0.96
N GLY A 494 -31.84 12.34 -0.21
CA GLY A 494 -31.82 13.59 -0.97
C GLY A 494 -30.61 13.76 -1.90
N ASP A 495 -29.58 12.92 -1.81
CA ASP A 495 -28.44 13.00 -2.73
C ASP A 495 -28.88 12.68 -4.16
N LYS A 496 -28.22 13.32 -5.14
CA LYS A 496 -28.45 13.03 -6.55
C LYS A 496 -27.98 11.63 -6.91
N TYR A 497 -28.77 10.94 -7.71
CA TYR A 497 -28.38 9.69 -8.34
C TYR A 497 -27.18 9.91 -9.27
N CYS A 498 -26.17 9.06 -9.16
CA CYS A 498 -24.98 9.11 -10.02
C CYS A 498 -24.69 7.71 -10.57
N TRP A 499 -24.90 7.50 -11.87
CA TRP A 499 -24.53 6.23 -12.53
C TRP A 499 -23.04 5.93 -12.34
N GLY A 500 -22.73 4.69 -11.94
CA GLY A 500 -21.37 4.27 -11.58
C GLY A 500 -20.90 4.76 -10.21
N GLY A 501 -21.69 5.60 -9.53
CA GLY A 501 -21.36 6.22 -8.26
C GLY A 501 -21.23 5.20 -7.12
N ARG A 502 -20.12 5.27 -6.40
CA ARG A 502 -19.83 4.45 -5.21
C ARG A 502 -18.98 5.23 -4.23
N SER A 503 -19.41 6.45 -3.91
CA SER A 503 -18.75 7.28 -2.90
C SER A 503 -19.72 8.21 -2.20
N ALA A 504 -19.23 8.91 -1.17
CA ALA A 504 -19.97 9.95 -0.46
C ALA A 504 -20.42 11.16 -1.30
N TRP A 505 -19.90 11.28 -2.52
CA TRP A 505 -20.24 12.36 -3.47
C TRP A 505 -21.27 11.94 -4.51
N GLY A 506 -21.64 10.66 -4.57
CA GLY A 506 -22.63 10.15 -5.50
C GLY A 506 -22.73 8.64 -5.48
N VAL A 507 -23.96 8.14 -5.57
CA VAL A 507 -24.27 6.71 -5.55
C VAL A 507 -25.26 6.34 -6.65
N ASP A 508 -25.07 5.17 -7.25
CA ASP A 508 -26.14 4.45 -7.93
C ASP A 508 -26.82 3.45 -6.96
N CYS A 509 -27.79 2.67 -7.46
CA CYS A 509 -28.55 1.73 -6.64
C CYS A 509 -27.65 0.72 -5.92
N SER A 510 -26.80 0.03 -6.66
CA SER A 510 -25.87 -0.98 -6.14
C SER A 510 -24.70 -0.37 -5.37
N GLY A 511 -24.25 0.84 -5.72
CA GLY A 511 -23.22 1.59 -5.03
C GLY A 511 -23.66 2.07 -3.64
N LEU A 512 -24.93 2.48 -3.49
CA LEU A 512 -25.52 2.78 -2.18
C LEU A 512 -25.48 1.53 -1.28
N VAL A 513 -25.99 0.40 -1.78
CA VAL A 513 -25.99 -0.87 -1.03
C VAL A 513 -24.56 -1.27 -0.65
N ASN A 514 -23.64 -1.23 -1.60
CA ASN A 514 -22.23 -1.56 -1.40
C ASN A 514 -21.62 -0.73 -0.25
N LEU A 515 -21.76 0.60 -0.29
CA LEU A 515 -21.21 1.49 0.73
C LEU A 515 -21.80 1.25 2.13
N CYS A 516 -23.10 0.97 2.22
CA CYS A 516 -23.77 0.76 3.51
C CYS A 516 -23.27 -0.51 4.21
N TYR A 517 -23.08 -1.59 3.45
CA TYR A 517 -22.48 -2.83 3.95
C TYR A 517 -20.98 -2.65 4.23
N ARG A 518 -20.26 -1.95 3.35
CA ARG A 518 -18.83 -1.68 3.49
C ARG A 518 -18.52 -0.86 4.73
N ALA A 519 -19.35 0.13 5.10
CA ALA A 519 -19.26 0.88 6.36
C ALA A 519 -19.42 0.00 7.63
N CYS A 520 -19.87 -1.24 7.45
CA CYS A 520 -19.95 -2.27 8.48
C CYS A 520 -18.87 -3.36 8.32
N GLY A 521 -17.89 -3.16 7.43
CA GLY A 521 -16.80 -4.11 7.19
C GLY A 521 -17.15 -5.27 6.26
N LEU A 522 -18.28 -5.20 5.54
CA LEU A 522 -18.73 -6.23 4.60
C LEU A 522 -18.54 -5.75 3.16
N ASP A 523 -17.65 -6.38 2.41
CA ASP A 523 -17.47 -6.09 0.99
C ASP A 523 -18.48 -6.89 0.17
N LEU A 524 -19.27 -6.17 -0.63
CA LEU A 524 -20.23 -6.78 -1.55
C LEU A 524 -19.74 -6.68 -2.99
N PRO A 525 -20.26 -7.52 -3.90
CA PRO A 525 -20.10 -7.30 -5.32
C PRO A 525 -20.57 -5.91 -5.76
N ARG A 526 -19.99 -5.38 -6.84
CA ARG A 526 -20.23 -4.00 -7.27
C ARG A 526 -21.63 -3.80 -7.85
N ASN A 527 -22.10 -4.71 -8.70
CA ASN A 527 -23.32 -4.52 -9.48
C ASN A 527 -24.54 -5.18 -8.81
N ALA A 528 -25.75 -4.70 -9.13
CA ALA A 528 -27.01 -5.26 -8.63
C ALA A 528 -27.17 -6.74 -8.99
N HIS A 529 -26.81 -7.12 -10.23
CA HIS A 529 -26.85 -8.52 -10.68
C HIS A 529 -25.86 -9.41 -9.93
N ASP A 530 -24.63 -8.94 -9.71
CA ASP A 530 -23.63 -9.71 -8.94
C ASP A 530 -24.03 -9.85 -7.46
N GLN A 531 -24.63 -8.80 -6.89
CA GLN A 531 -25.19 -8.83 -5.53
C GLN A 531 -26.35 -9.84 -5.43
N PHE A 532 -27.21 -9.92 -6.45
CA PHE A 532 -28.28 -10.92 -6.51
C PHE A 532 -27.71 -12.35 -6.59
N ALA A 533 -26.74 -12.58 -7.47
CA ALA A 533 -26.10 -13.89 -7.63
C ALA A 533 -25.37 -14.36 -6.35
N ALA A 534 -24.83 -13.42 -5.58
CA ALA A 534 -24.21 -13.71 -4.29
C ALA A 534 -25.20 -13.83 -3.13
N ALA A 535 -26.45 -13.36 -3.29
CA ALA A 535 -27.43 -13.33 -2.21
C ALA A 535 -28.05 -14.71 -1.97
N ARG A 536 -28.30 -15.02 -0.69
CA ARG A 536 -29.22 -16.10 -0.35
C ARG A 536 -30.64 -15.64 -0.64
N GLY A 537 -31.34 -16.34 -1.52
CA GLY A 537 -32.74 -16.08 -1.83
C GLY A 537 -33.63 -16.20 -0.58
N LEU A 538 -34.61 -15.30 -0.47
CA LEU A 538 -35.55 -15.26 0.64
C LEU A 538 -36.99 -15.33 0.14
N LYS A 539 -37.85 -16.00 0.91
CA LYS A 539 -39.29 -15.78 0.80
C LYS A 539 -39.63 -14.42 1.42
N LYS A 540 -40.65 -13.72 0.91
CA LYS A 540 -41.12 -12.43 1.47
C LYS A 540 -41.31 -12.46 2.98
N ALA A 541 -41.89 -13.54 3.53
CA ALA A 541 -42.15 -13.68 4.96
C ALA A 541 -40.87 -13.70 5.83
N ALA A 542 -39.72 -14.02 5.24
CA ALA A 542 -38.42 -14.02 5.91
C ALA A 542 -37.66 -12.68 5.78
N LEU A 543 -38.20 -11.72 5.02
CA LEU A 543 -37.54 -10.44 4.76
C LEU A 543 -37.43 -9.61 6.04
N LYS A 544 -36.21 -9.25 6.40
CA LYS A 544 -35.87 -8.45 7.57
C LYS A 544 -35.22 -7.13 7.14
N PRO A 545 -35.27 -6.08 7.98
CA PRO A 545 -34.61 -4.82 7.67
C PRO A 545 -33.13 -5.01 7.30
N ALA A 546 -32.67 -4.28 6.28
CA ALA A 546 -31.37 -4.39 5.60
C ALA A 546 -31.21 -5.57 4.61
N ASP A 547 -32.20 -6.47 4.48
CA ASP A 547 -32.24 -7.39 3.33
C ASP A 547 -32.51 -6.62 2.03
N LEU A 548 -32.30 -7.27 0.90
CA LEU A 548 -32.28 -6.67 -0.43
C LEU A 548 -33.51 -7.07 -1.23
N ILE A 549 -34.02 -6.12 -1.99
CA ILE A 549 -35.05 -6.33 -3.00
C ILE A 549 -34.44 -6.02 -4.36
N PHE A 550 -34.47 -6.98 -5.26
CA PHE A 550 -33.93 -6.88 -6.61
C PHE A 550 -35.06 -6.80 -7.62
N THR A 551 -34.84 -6.04 -8.68
CA THR A 551 -35.78 -6.00 -9.79
C THR A 551 -35.09 -6.12 -11.13
N THR A 552 -35.76 -6.82 -12.03
CA THR A 552 -35.39 -6.93 -13.44
C THR A 552 -36.56 -6.51 -14.32
N ASP A 553 -36.24 -6.02 -15.51
CA ASP A 553 -37.24 -5.86 -16.56
C ASP A 553 -37.70 -7.25 -17.01
N SER A 554 -39.01 -7.45 -17.07
CA SER A 554 -39.65 -8.65 -17.60
C SER A 554 -39.13 -9.09 -18.99
N LYS A 555 -38.65 -8.13 -19.80
CA LYS A 555 -38.03 -8.39 -21.11
C LYS A 555 -36.61 -8.97 -21.02
N TYR A 556 -35.94 -8.79 -19.89
CA TYR A 556 -34.56 -9.22 -19.64
C TYR A 556 -34.45 -9.98 -18.31
N PRO A 557 -35.22 -11.08 -18.12
CA PRO A 557 -35.43 -11.69 -16.81
C PRO A 557 -34.15 -12.15 -16.10
N ASP A 558 -33.07 -12.38 -16.85
CA ASP A 558 -31.78 -12.83 -16.35
C ASP A 558 -30.85 -11.69 -15.93
N LEU A 559 -31.20 -10.42 -16.16
CA LEU A 559 -30.37 -9.25 -15.83
C LEU A 559 -31.04 -8.39 -14.76
N MET A 560 -30.49 -8.38 -13.55
CA MET A 560 -31.01 -7.51 -12.48
C MET A 560 -30.57 -6.08 -12.74
N GLY A 561 -31.53 -5.21 -13.03
CA GLY A 561 -31.29 -3.80 -13.36
C GLY A 561 -31.26 -2.88 -12.15
N HIS A 562 -31.80 -3.30 -10.99
CA HIS A 562 -31.92 -2.42 -9.82
C HIS A 562 -31.96 -3.21 -8.50
N VAL A 563 -31.46 -2.58 -7.43
CA VAL A 563 -31.43 -3.14 -6.07
C VAL A 563 -31.81 -2.07 -5.05
N MET A 564 -32.55 -2.48 -4.01
CA MET A 564 -33.05 -1.63 -2.94
C MET A 564 -32.82 -2.28 -1.58
N LEU A 565 -32.67 -1.46 -0.53
CA LEU A 565 -32.61 -1.90 0.87
C LEU A 565 -34.01 -1.93 1.47
N TYR A 566 -34.42 -3.06 2.04
CA TYR A 566 -35.66 -3.13 2.81
C TYR A 566 -35.50 -2.44 4.16
N ALA A 567 -36.30 -1.41 4.43
CA ALA A 567 -36.25 -0.64 5.68
C ALA A 567 -37.22 -1.14 6.76
N GLY A 568 -38.01 -2.18 6.47
CA GLY A 568 -39.09 -2.68 7.34
C GLY A 568 -40.43 -2.00 7.09
N GLY A 569 -41.53 -2.65 7.50
CA GLY A 569 -42.88 -2.07 7.39
C GLY A 569 -43.31 -1.74 5.95
N GLY A 570 -42.77 -2.46 4.95
CA GLY A 570 -43.03 -2.18 3.54
C GLY A 570 -42.32 -0.93 3.01
N ARG A 571 -41.32 -0.37 3.71
CA ARG A 571 -40.50 0.76 3.22
C ARG A 571 -39.20 0.29 2.59
N LEU A 572 -38.73 1.05 1.61
CA LEU A 572 -37.56 0.79 0.78
C LEU A 572 -36.64 2.01 0.76
N LEU A 573 -35.33 1.78 0.84
CA LEU A 573 -34.30 2.79 0.61
C LEU A 573 -33.63 2.49 -0.74
N GLU A 574 -33.60 3.48 -1.63
CA GLU A 574 -33.08 3.33 -2.98
C GLU A 574 -32.38 4.60 -3.49
N ALA A 575 -31.39 4.42 -4.36
CA ALA A 575 -30.90 5.46 -5.26
C ALA A 575 -31.42 5.11 -6.66
N THR A 576 -32.25 5.95 -7.27
CA THR A 576 -32.91 5.62 -8.55
C THR A 576 -32.87 6.76 -9.56
N GLN A 577 -32.76 6.41 -10.84
CA GLN A 577 -32.91 7.36 -11.94
C GLN A 577 -34.33 7.96 -11.99
N ASP A 578 -35.35 7.14 -11.66
CA ASP A 578 -36.77 7.56 -11.67
C ASP A 578 -37.05 8.89 -10.93
N SER A 579 -36.38 9.14 -9.79
CA SER A 579 -36.50 10.38 -9.02
C SER A 579 -35.25 11.24 -9.06
N GLY A 580 -34.21 10.82 -9.79
CA GLY A 580 -32.90 11.44 -9.82
C GLY A 580 -32.18 11.54 -8.46
N THR A 581 -32.66 10.84 -7.43
CA THR A 581 -32.26 11.05 -6.03
C THR A 581 -32.31 9.77 -5.20
N VAL A 582 -31.65 9.79 -4.04
CA VAL A 582 -31.80 8.78 -2.98
C VAL A 582 -33.03 9.10 -2.12
N ARG A 583 -33.89 8.11 -1.88
CA ARG A 583 -35.14 8.29 -1.14
C ARG A 583 -35.52 7.09 -0.28
N GLU A 584 -36.35 7.33 0.73
CA GLU A 584 -37.14 6.30 1.43
C GLU A 584 -38.58 6.34 0.87
N ILE A 585 -39.09 5.21 0.37
CA ILE A 585 -40.40 5.12 -0.30
C ILE A 585 -41.17 3.88 0.16
N SER A 586 -42.49 3.93 0.16
CA SER A 586 -43.31 2.73 0.41
C SER A 586 -43.31 1.80 -0.81
N PHE A 587 -43.38 0.50 -0.56
CA PHE A 587 -43.49 -0.52 -1.60
C PHE A 587 -44.68 -0.26 -2.52
N ALA A 588 -45.83 0.11 -1.94
CA ALA A 588 -47.03 0.46 -2.70
C ALA A 588 -46.82 1.65 -3.63
N LYS A 589 -46.09 2.69 -3.21
CA LYS A 589 -45.81 3.84 -4.09
C LYS A 589 -44.79 3.49 -5.18
N LYS A 590 -43.81 2.63 -4.90
CA LYS A 590 -42.79 2.22 -5.88
C LYS A 590 -43.36 1.29 -6.96
N PHE A 591 -44.16 0.31 -6.54
CA PHE A 591 -44.64 -0.74 -7.42
C PHE A 591 -46.11 -0.58 -7.82
N GLY A 592 -46.91 0.22 -7.13
CA GLY A 592 -48.35 0.31 -7.41
C GLY A 592 -49.16 -0.89 -6.87
N THR A 593 -48.59 -1.68 -5.95
CA THR A 593 -49.27 -2.80 -5.29
C THR A 593 -48.86 -2.92 -3.82
N PRO A 594 -49.75 -3.30 -2.89
CA PRO A 594 -49.40 -3.47 -1.49
C PRO A 594 -48.32 -4.53 -1.29
N PHE A 595 -47.39 -4.30 -0.35
CA PHE A 595 -46.35 -5.29 0.02
C PHE A 595 -46.94 -6.63 0.48
N ALA A 596 -48.15 -6.63 1.04
CA ALA A 596 -48.85 -7.84 1.44
C ALA A 596 -49.18 -8.75 0.23
N ALA A 597 -49.48 -8.17 -0.94
CA ALA A 597 -49.96 -8.89 -2.11
C ALA A 597 -48.85 -9.51 -2.98
N ILE A 598 -47.59 -9.09 -2.81
CA ILE A 598 -46.49 -9.55 -3.67
C ILE A 598 -45.93 -10.91 -3.23
N LYS A 599 -45.53 -11.74 -4.20
CA LYS A 599 -44.78 -12.99 -4.01
C LYS A 599 -43.39 -12.85 -4.64
N ASP A 600 -42.45 -13.68 -4.19
CA ASP A 600 -41.11 -13.75 -4.80
C ASP A 600 -41.21 -14.19 -6.27
N GLY A 601 -40.44 -13.53 -7.15
CA GLY A 601 -40.46 -13.75 -8.59
C GLY A 601 -41.67 -13.17 -9.34
N ALA A 602 -42.61 -12.51 -8.64
CA ALA A 602 -43.82 -11.95 -9.24
C ALA A 602 -43.50 -10.75 -10.15
N THR A 603 -44.24 -10.64 -11.26
CA THR A 603 -44.16 -9.50 -12.19
C THR A 603 -45.21 -8.47 -11.83
N HIS A 604 -44.80 -7.21 -11.69
CA HIS A 604 -45.71 -6.09 -11.51
C HIS A 604 -45.20 -4.86 -12.26
N ASN A 605 -46.05 -4.20 -13.06
CA ASN A 605 -45.69 -3.10 -13.96
C ASN A 605 -44.45 -3.41 -14.82
N GLY A 606 -44.41 -4.62 -15.41
CA GLY A 606 -43.31 -5.07 -16.26
C GLY A 606 -41.99 -5.37 -15.52
N ARG A 607 -41.98 -5.36 -14.19
CA ARG A 607 -40.78 -5.65 -13.38
C ARG A 607 -40.98 -6.91 -12.55
N ARG A 608 -40.05 -7.86 -12.63
CA ARG A 608 -40.01 -9.02 -11.71
C ARG A 608 -39.27 -8.65 -10.44
N ILE A 609 -39.79 -9.08 -9.30
CA ILE A 609 -39.30 -8.69 -7.97
C ILE A 609 -38.75 -9.93 -7.25
N PHE A 610 -37.51 -9.85 -6.76
CA PHE A 610 -36.86 -10.92 -6.00
C PHE A 610 -36.37 -10.42 -4.64
N PHE A 611 -36.34 -11.31 -3.65
CA PHE A 611 -35.86 -11.01 -2.30
C PHE A 611 -34.60 -11.80 -1.97
N GLY A 612 -33.62 -11.15 -1.33
CA GLY A 612 -32.39 -11.83 -0.94
C GLY A 612 -31.68 -11.17 0.25
N THR A 613 -30.72 -11.88 0.83
CA THR A 613 -29.87 -11.34 1.88
C THR A 613 -28.41 -11.69 1.63
N LEU A 614 -27.54 -10.72 1.91
CA LEU A 614 -26.08 -10.86 1.91
C LEU A 614 -25.51 -10.86 3.33
N LEU A 615 -26.38 -10.90 4.34
CA LEU A 615 -25.97 -11.04 5.73
C LEU A 615 -25.77 -12.52 6.08
N PRO A 616 -24.71 -12.86 6.84
CA PRO A 616 -24.45 -14.22 7.30
C PRO A 616 -25.59 -14.78 8.16
#